data_AF-A0A3D3T9Q0-F1
#
_entry.id   AF-A0A3D3T9Q0-F1
#
_cell.length_a   1.000
_cell.length_b   1.000
_cell.length_c   1.000
_cell.angle_alpha   90.00
_cell.angle_beta   90.00
_cell.angle_gamma   90.00
#
_symmetry.space_group_name_H-M   'P 1'
#
loop_
_entity.id
_entity.type
_entity.pdbx_description
1 polymer ?
#
loop_
_entity_poly.entity_id
_entity_poly.type
_entity_poly.pdbx_seq_one_letter_code
_entity_poly.pdbx_strand_id
1 'polypeptide(L)'
;MVRIGNTLTQVTANTTNTLTVADPVTAANDTVIYPGEGGSAGQDVYSTLILGAEAYGVTEVSGGGLRHIVKQLGSSGTADPLDQRASCGWKATRVAEILVPQYLVRIESTASA
;
A
#
# COMPACT_ATOMS: atom_id res chain seq x y z
N MET A 1 11.66 12.55 18.71
CA MET A 1 10.49 13.28 19.31
C MET A 1 9.35 12.29 19.56
N VAL A 2 8.30 12.65 20.30
CA VAL A 2 7.14 11.75 20.53
C VAL A 2 5.85 12.35 19.97
N ARG A 3 4.98 11.51 19.42
CA ARG A 3 3.67 11.92 18.92
C ARG A 3 2.60 11.54 19.92
N ILE A 4 1.88 12.55 20.41
CA ILE A 4 0.77 12.41 21.36
C ILE A 4 -0.46 13.05 20.71
N GLY A 5 -1.41 12.22 20.30
CA GLY A 5 -2.51 12.65 19.45
C GLY A 5 -2.00 13.21 18.11
N ASN A 6 -2.39 14.45 17.79
CA ASN A 6 -1.98 15.12 16.55
C ASN A 6 -0.69 15.96 16.69
N THR A 7 -0.09 16.02 17.89
CA THR A 7 1.05 16.89 18.18
C THR A 7 2.35 16.09 18.24
N LEU A 8 3.37 16.54 17.52
CA LEU A 8 4.76 16.10 17.65
C LEU A 8 5.46 17.03 18.64
N THR A 9 5.99 16.49 19.74
CA THR A 9 6.63 17.30 20.79
C THR A 9 7.94 16.68 21.28
N GLN A 10 8.84 17.51 21.81
CA GLN A 10 10.12 17.08 22.37
C GLN A 10 9.95 16.63 23.82
N VAL A 11 10.56 15.51 24.19
CA VAL A 11 10.74 15.11 25.59
C VAL A 11 11.90 15.91 26.18
N THR A 12 11.62 16.72 27.20
CA THR A 12 12.61 17.60 27.84
C THR A 12 13.22 16.98 29.10
N ALA A 13 12.48 16.09 29.76
CA ALA A 13 12.96 15.31 30.90
C ALA A 13 12.17 14.01 31.04
N ASN A 14 12.79 13.01 31.68
CA ASN A 14 12.15 11.74 31.98
C ASN A 14 12.59 11.21 33.35
N THR A 15 11.68 10.51 34.02
CA THR A 15 11.98 9.65 35.17
C THR A 15 11.50 8.23 34.88
N THR A 16 11.54 7.33 35.86
CA THR A 16 11.02 5.96 35.71
C THR A 16 9.56 5.93 35.27
N ASN A 17 8.73 6.86 35.75
CA ASN A 17 7.27 6.80 35.58
C ASN A 17 6.67 8.08 34.95
N THR A 18 7.49 9.06 34.59
CA THR A 18 7.00 10.34 34.06
C THR A 18 7.83 10.81 32.88
N LEU A 19 7.16 11.44 31.90
CA LEU A 19 7.77 12.16 30.79
C LEU A 19 7.28 13.62 30.84
N THR A 20 8.21 14.57 30.75
CA THR A 20 7.91 15.99 30.57
C THR A 20 8.15 16.37 29.12
N VAL A 21 7.17 17.03 28.51
CA VAL A 21 7.20 17.46 27.10
C VAL A 21 7.15 18.97 26.98
N ALA A 22 7.67 19.50 25.87
CA ALA A 22 7.79 20.95 25.66
C ALA A 22 6.45 21.65 25.38
N ASP A 23 5.52 20.96 24.71
CA ASP A 23 4.26 21.55 24.26
C ASP A 23 3.06 21.04 25.06
N PRO A 24 1.98 21.83 25.21
CA PRO A 24 0.74 21.34 25.80
C PRO A 24 0.13 20.24 24.93
N VAL A 25 -0.07 19.07 25.53
CA VAL A 25 -0.64 17.88 24.88
C VAL A 25 -1.77 17.28 25.75
N THR A 26 -2.64 16.50 25.14
CA THR A 26 -3.68 15.75 25.85
C THR A 26 -3.70 14.31 25.32
N ALA A 27 -3.75 13.34 26.24
CA ALA A 27 -3.90 11.93 25.93
C ALA A 27 -4.92 11.32 26.89
N ALA A 28 -5.85 10.51 26.38
CA ALA A 28 -6.72 9.71 27.23
C ALA A 28 -5.91 8.56 27.87
N ASN A 29 -6.44 7.97 28.95
CA ASN A 29 -5.83 6.75 29.51
C ASN A 29 -5.67 5.68 28.42
N ASP A 30 -4.59 4.92 28.47
CA ASP A 30 -4.25 3.87 27.50
C ASP A 30 -4.04 4.34 26.04
N THR A 31 -3.93 5.65 25.80
CA THR A 31 -3.52 6.16 24.48
C THR A 31 -2.10 5.69 24.17
N VAL A 32 -1.94 4.96 23.07
CA VAL A 32 -0.63 4.51 22.58
C VAL A 32 0.15 5.72 22.08
N ILE A 33 1.32 5.96 22.67
CA ILE A 33 2.26 7.01 22.25
C ILE A 33 3.24 6.40 21.25
N TYR A 34 3.33 7.02 20.07
CA TYR A 34 4.27 6.57 19.04
C TYR A 34 5.54 7.41 19.08
N PRO A 35 6.71 6.83 18.76
CA PRO A 35 7.83 7.65 18.30
C PRO A 35 7.30 8.47 17.12
N GLY A 36 7.52 9.78 17.15
CA GLY A 36 6.81 10.71 16.26
C GLY A 36 7.34 10.74 14.83
N GLU A 37 7.69 9.56 14.31
CA GLU A 37 8.69 9.37 13.30
C GLU A 37 8.14 8.46 12.19
N GLY A 38 8.17 8.94 10.94
CA GLY A 38 8.18 8.08 9.76
C GLY A 38 9.61 7.59 9.53
N GLY A 39 9.78 6.33 9.12
CA GLY A 39 11.12 5.76 8.87
C GLY A 39 12.00 5.57 10.12
N SER A 40 13.29 5.30 9.92
CA SER A 40 14.27 5.20 11.01
C SER A 40 14.66 6.61 11.47
N ALA A 41 14.59 6.90 12.76
CA ALA A 41 14.96 8.19 13.36
C ALA A 41 14.15 9.42 12.88
N GLY A 42 12.90 9.23 12.40
CA GLY A 42 11.98 10.35 12.12
C GLY A 42 12.09 10.96 10.76
N GLN A 43 12.84 10.30 9.91
CA GLN A 43 13.07 10.71 8.55
C GLN A 43 12.10 9.98 7.61
N ASP A 44 11.21 10.76 7.00
CA ASP A 44 10.34 10.25 5.93
C ASP A 44 11.21 9.75 4.76
N VAL A 45 10.91 8.55 4.28
CA VAL A 45 11.57 7.94 3.12
C VAL A 45 10.61 7.93 1.95
N TYR A 46 10.97 8.62 0.88
CA TYR A 46 10.21 8.70 -0.36
C TYR A 46 10.84 7.78 -1.40
N SER A 47 10.00 7.00 -2.08
CA SER A 47 10.42 6.12 -3.16
C SER A 47 10.10 6.74 -4.51
N THR A 48 11.12 6.98 -5.33
CA THR A 48 10.99 7.37 -6.73
C THR A 48 11.35 6.17 -7.62
N LEU A 49 10.43 5.75 -8.48
CA LEU A 49 10.66 4.66 -9.43
C LEU A 49 11.09 5.24 -10.78
N ILE A 50 12.24 4.78 -11.28
CA ILE A 50 12.74 5.08 -12.62
C ILE A 50 12.56 3.82 -13.47
N LEU A 51 11.79 3.94 -14.54
CA LEU A 51 11.58 2.87 -15.51
C LEU A 51 12.17 3.30 -16.85
N GLY A 52 13.25 2.65 -17.26
CA GLY A 52 13.83 2.83 -18.59
C GLY A 52 12.93 2.25 -19.69
N ALA A 53 13.13 2.73 -20.92
CA ALA A 53 12.48 2.13 -22.09
C ALA A 53 12.88 0.65 -22.20
N GLU A 54 11.95 -0.20 -22.64
CA GLU A 54 12.14 -1.65 -22.80
C GLU A 54 12.53 -2.41 -21.50
N ALA A 55 12.37 -1.80 -20.32
CA ALA A 55 12.69 -2.45 -19.04
C ALA A 55 11.79 -3.67 -18.75
N TYR A 56 10.55 -3.64 -19.26
CA TYR A 56 9.59 -4.72 -19.18
C TYR A 56 8.86 -4.89 -20.51
N GLY A 57 8.52 -6.13 -20.83
CA GLY A 57 7.72 -6.49 -21.98
C GLY A 57 6.28 -6.71 -21.58
N VAL A 58 5.36 -6.52 -22.52
CA VAL A 58 3.97 -6.92 -22.38
C VAL A 58 3.58 -7.81 -23.54
N THR A 59 2.82 -8.86 -23.28
CA THR A 59 2.26 -9.65 -24.38
C THR A 59 1.10 -8.90 -25.03
N GLU A 60 1.15 -8.83 -26.36
CA GLU A 60 0.01 -8.42 -27.18
C GLU A 60 -0.36 -9.59 -28.09
N VAL A 61 -1.48 -10.24 -27.76
CA VAL A 61 -2.05 -11.31 -28.57
C VAL A 61 -3.29 -10.75 -29.24
N SER A 62 -3.33 -10.75 -30.57
CA SER A 62 -4.52 -10.33 -31.32
C SER A 62 -5.73 -11.17 -30.90
N GLY A 63 -6.74 -10.53 -30.33
CA GLY A 63 -7.92 -11.21 -29.75
C GLY A 63 -7.73 -11.80 -28.34
N GLY A 64 -6.54 -11.69 -27.73
CA GLY A 64 -6.20 -12.20 -26.40
C GLY A 64 -6.39 -11.19 -25.25
N GLY A 65 -7.27 -10.20 -25.43
CA GLY A 65 -7.56 -9.18 -24.43
C GLY A 65 -8.26 -9.72 -23.17
N LEU A 66 -8.53 -8.83 -22.22
CA LEU A 66 -9.32 -9.17 -21.04
C LEU A 66 -10.79 -9.34 -21.44
N ARG A 67 -11.32 -10.54 -21.22
CA ARG A 67 -12.74 -10.85 -21.37
C ARG A 67 -13.36 -11.06 -20.00
N HIS A 68 -14.16 -10.10 -19.57
CA HIS A 68 -15.03 -10.25 -18.41
C HIS A 68 -16.29 -11.04 -18.79
N ILE A 69 -16.65 -12.05 -17.99
CA ILE A 69 -17.79 -12.94 -18.24
C ILE A 69 -18.65 -12.94 -17.00
N VAL A 70 -19.91 -12.52 -17.16
CA VAL A 70 -20.92 -12.60 -16.11
C VAL A 70 -22.04 -13.51 -16.58
N LYS A 71 -22.37 -14.48 -15.73
CA LYS A 71 -23.49 -15.39 -15.89
C LYS A 71 -24.49 -15.07 -14.78
N GLN A 72 -25.71 -14.72 -15.19
CA GLN A 72 -26.79 -14.36 -14.28
C GLN A 72 -27.26 -15.60 -13.48
N LEU A 73 -28.09 -15.36 -12.47
CA LEU A 73 -28.79 -16.42 -11.74
C LEU A 73 -29.55 -17.35 -12.71
N GLY A 74 -29.56 -18.66 -12.44
CA GLY A 74 -30.20 -19.65 -13.32
C GLY A 74 -29.37 -20.02 -14.56
N SER A 75 -28.15 -19.50 -14.71
CA SER A 75 -27.31 -19.75 -15.89
C SER A 75 -26.88 -21.21 -16.09
N SER A 76 -27.06 -22.05 -15.07
CA SER A 76 -26.78 -23.49 -15.14
C SER A 76 -27.98 -24.33 -15.62
N GLY A 77 -29.11 -23.69 -15.96
CA GLY A 77 -30.30 -24.35 -16.47
C GLY A 77 -30.86 -25.38 -15.49
N THR A 78 -31.14 -26.60 -15.95
CA THR A 78 -31.74 -27.66 -15.13
C THR A 78 -30.87 -28.10 -13.94
N ALA A 79 -29.58 -27.76 -13.92
CA ALA A 79 -28.68 -28.01 -12.78
C ALA A 79 -28.78 -26.93 -11.67
N ASP A 80 -29.47 -25.81 -11.93
CA ASP A 80 -29.82 -24.78 -10.96
C ASP A 80 -31.35 -24.52 -10.99
N PRO A 81 -32.18 -25.51 -10.59
CA PRO A 81 -33.64 -25.44 -10.75
C PRO A 81 -34.33 -24.37 -9.91
N LEU A 82 -33.58 -23.70 -9.01
CA LEU A 82 -34.09 -22.65 -8.13
C LEU A 82 -33.44 -21.29 -8.42
N ASP A 83 -32.69 -21.16 -9.52
CA ASP A 83 -32.00 -19.94 -9.94
C ASP A 83 -31.15 -19.31 -8.82
N GLN A 84 -30.39 -20.12 -8.08
CA GLN A 84 -29.63 -19.67 -6.90
C GLN A 84 -28.15 -19.39 -7.20
N ARG A 85 -27.64 -19.78 -8.37
CA ARG A 85 -26.21 -19.71 -8.68
C ARG A 85 -25.96 -18.75 -9.85
N ALA A 86 -25.23 -17.68 -9.54
CA ALA A 86 -24.59 -16.83 -10.53
C ALA A 86 -23.09 -17.10 -10.55
N SER A 87 -22.41 -16.71 -11.63
CA SER A 87 -20.95 -16.81 -11.72
C SER A 87 -20.37 -15.62 -12.45
N CYS A 88 -19.29 -15.08 -11.91
CA CYS A 88 -18.47 -14.10 -12.61
C CYS A 88 -17.05 -14.65 -12.75
N GLY A 89 -16.36 -14.21 -13.80
CA GLY A 89 -14.98 -14.56 -14.02
C GLY A 89 -14.41 -13.77 -15.17
N TRP A 90 -13.11 -13.91 -15.37
CA TRP A 90 -12.42 -13.28 -16.49
C TRP A 90 -11.49 -14.28 -17.16
N LYS A 91 -11.23 -14.03 -18.43
CA LYS A 91 -10.11 -14.63 -19.16
C LYS A 91 -9.20 -13.49 -19.58
N ALA A 92 -7.90 -13.62 -19.32
CA ALA A 92 -6.91 -12.64 -19.74
C ALA A 92 -5.72 -13.38 -20.35
N THR A 93 -5.28 -12.94 -21.52
CA THR A 93 -4.09 -13.47 -22.20
C THR A 93 -3.04 -12.36 -22.35
N ARG A 94 -2.86 -11.60 -21.26
CA ARG A 94 -1.90 -10.51 -21.13
C ARG A 94 -1.04 -10.73 -19.90
N VAL A 95 0.27 -10.69 -20.08
CA VAL A 95 1.26 -10.72 -18.99
C VAL A 95 2.28 -9.60 -19.22
N ALA A 96 2.84 -9.09 -18.12
CA ALA A 96 3.99 -8.20 -18.15
C ALA A 96 5.16 -8.91 -17.48
N GLU A 97 6.35 -8.82 -18.07
CA GLU A 97 7.56 -9.47 -17.56
C GLU A 97 8.73 -8.50 -17.59
N ILE A 98 9.54 -8.52 -16.52
CA ILE A 98 10.76 -7.73 -16.45
C ILE A 98 11.80 -8.35 -17.37
N LEU A 99 12.23 -7.61 -18.39
CA LEU A 99 13.21 -8.08 -19.38
C LEU A 99 14.63 -7.70 -18.99
N VAL A 100 14.78 -6.47 -18.45
CA VAL A 100 16.08 -5.92 -18.06
C VAL A 100 15.95 -5.26 -16.69
N PRO A 101 16.18 -5.99 -15.58
CA PRO A 101 16.03 -5.47 -14.23
C PRO A 101 16.86 -4.21 -13.96
N GLN A 102 18.01 -4.05 -14.63
CA GLN A 102 18.89 -2.90 -14.48
C GLN A 102 18.26 -1.58 -14.95
N TYR A 103 17.20 -1.63 -15.76
CA TYR A 103 16.45 -0.45 -16.21
C TYR A 103 15.28 -0.10 -15.27
N LEU A 104 15.09 -0.87 -14.19
CA LEU A 104 14.13 -0.60 -13.14
C LEU A 104 14.89 -0.23 -11.87
N VAL A 105 14.96 1.06 -11.57
CA VAL A 105 15.66 1.55 -10.38
C VAL A 105 14.65 2.12 -9.40
N ARG A 106 14.67 1.62 -8.16
CA ARG A 106 14.00 2.25 -7.03
C ARG A 106 15.00 3.12 -6.29
N ILE A 107 14.78 4.43 -6.30
CA ILE A 107 15.56 5.39 -5.54
C ILE A 107 14.77 5.74 -4.29
N GLU A 108 15.34 5.46 -3.13
CA GLU A 108 14.80 5.88 -1.85
C GLU A 108 15.55 7.13 -1.39
N SER A 109 14.81 8.16 -0.99
CA SER A 109 15.38 9.44 -0.62
C SER A 109 14.72 9.96 0.65
N THR A 110 15.53 10.62 1.46
CA THR A 110 15.09 11.35 2.63
C THR A 110 15.74 12.74 2.61
N ALA A 111 15.17 13.66 3.38
CA ALA A 111 15.71 14.99 3.54
C ALA A 111 15.76 15.33 5.03
N SER A 112 16.89 15.90 5.46
CA SER A 112 17.08 16.45 6.80
C SER A 112 17.41 17.94 6.69
N ALA A 113 16.97 18.72 7.67
CA ALA A 113 17.31 20.14 7.79
C ALA A 113 18.78 20.36 8.17
#